data_AF-A0A183Q495-F1
#
_entry.id   AF-A0A183Q495-F1
#
_cell.length_a   1.000
_cell.length_b   1.000
_cell.length_c   1.000
_cell.angle_alpha   90.00
_cell.angle_beta   90.00
_cell.angle_gamma   90.00
#
_symmetry.space_group_name_H-M   'P 1'
#
loop_
_entity.id
_entity.type
_entity.pdbx_description
1 polymer ?
#
loop_
_entity_poly.entity_id
_entity_poly.type
_entity_poly.pdbx_seq_one_letter_code
_entity_poly.pdbx_strand_id
1 'polypeptide(L)'
;MGGLMLEDNYPYDAKNEKCHLKADNVAAYINGSVNLTQDETELAAWLYHNSAISVGMNAMLLQVKSSNYILVFFIYTPYFLLYCSFKHIIHQQIWK
;
A
#
# COMPACT_ATOMS: atom_id res chain seq x y z
N MET A 1 2.48 -11.35 21.65
CA MET A 1 1.42 -11.25 20.63
C MET A 1 0.97 -12.66 20.27
N GLY A 2 -0.33 -12.88 19.98
CA GLY A 2 -0.92 -14.21 19.75
C GLY A 2 -0.66 -14.86 18.39
N GLY A 3 0.35 -14.36 17.64
CA GLY A 3 0.75 -14.86 16.33
C GLY A 3 -0.29 -14.70 15.20
N LEU A 4 0.05 -15.21 14.02
CA LEU A 4 -0.72 -15.14 12.78
C LEU A 4 -0.95 -16.55 12.22
N MET A 5 -2.13 -16.78 11.63
CA MET A 5 -2.50 -18.03 10.97
C MET A 5 -2.22 -17.95 9.46
N LEU A 6 -2.13 -19.10 8.81
CA LEU A 6 -2.03 -19.20 7.35
C LEU A 6 -3.37 -18.85 6.69
N GLU A 7 -3.30 -18.35 5.46
CA GLU A 7 -4.49 -18.03 4.63
C GLU A 7 -5.42 -19.24 4.48
N ASP A 8 -4.87 -20.45 4.32
CA ASP A 8 -5.66 -21.68 4.22
C ASP A 8 -6.53 -21.95 5.47
N ASN A 9 -6.06 -21.51 6.65
CA ASN A 9 -6.73 -21.68 7.94
C ASN A 9 -7.55 -20.44 8.36
N TYR A 10 -7.38 -19.31 7.65
CA TYR A 10 -8.10 -18.05 7.86
C TYR A 10 -8.30 -17.35 6.51
N PRO A 11 -9.24 -17.84 5.68
CA PRO A 11 -9.42 -17.31 4.33
C PRO A 11 -10.01 -15.89 4.34
N TYR A 12 -9.60 -15.09 3.37
CA TYR A 12 -10.11 -13.74 3.18
C TYR A 12 -11.50 -13.72 2.54
N ASP A 13 -12.52 -13.35 3.32
CA ASP A 13 -13.92 -13.32 2.87
C ASP A 13 -14.42 -11.93 2.42
N ALA A 14 -13.55 -10.91 2.42
CA ALA A 14 -13.85 -9.52 2.08
C ALA A 14 -15.05 -8.91 2.85
N LYS A 15 -15.34 -9.42 4.06
CA LYS A 15 -16.43 -8.97 4.93
C LYS A 15 -15.88 -8.66 6.32
N ASN A 16 -16.55 -7.74 7.00
CA ASN A 16 -16.28 -7.49 8.41
C ASN A 16 -16.94 -8.59 9.25
N GLU A 17 -16.14 -9.44 9.87
CA GLU A 17 -16.60 -10.57 10.67
C GLU A 17 -16.02 -10.53 12.08
N LYS A 18 -16.46 -11.47 12.93
CA LYS A 18 -15.89 -11.64 14.27
C LYS A 18 -14.52 -12.33 14.17
N CYS A 19 -13.68 -12.12 15.16
CA CYS A 19 -12.37 -12.77 15.24
C CYS A 19 -12.54 -14.28 15.43
N HIS A 20 -11.93 -15.07 14.55
CA HIS A 20 -11.93 -16.54 14.61
C HIS A 20 -10.52 -17.11 14.85
N LEU A 21 -9.65 -16.35 15.53
CA LEU A 21 -8.28 -16.77 15.83
C LEU A 21 -8.29 -18.03 16.71
N LYS A 22 -7.58 -19.06 16.27
CA LYS A 22 -7.37 -20.31 17.01
C LYS A 22 -5.89 -20.44 17.34
N ALA A 23 -5.56 -20.49 18.63
CA ALA A 23 -4.16 -20.56 19.09
C ALA A 23 -3.41 -21.78 18.52
N ASP A 24 -4.11 -22.90 18.32
CA ASP A 24 -3.54 -24.14 17.79
C ASP A 24 -3.12 -24.05 16.31
N ASN A 25 -3.68 -23.08 15.56
CA ASN A 25 -3.44 -22.91 14.12
C ASN A 25 -2.48 -21.76 13.81
N VAL A 26 -1.80 -21.23 14.82
CA VAL A 26 -0.84 -20.14 14.66
C VAL A 26 0.45 -20.66 14.02
N ALA A 27 0.83 -20.07 12.89
CA ALA A 27 1.98 -20.47 12.09
C ALA A 27 3.15 -19.47 12.16
N ALA A 28 2.87 -18.19 12.41
CA ALA A 28 3.89 -17.14 12.48
C ALA A 28 3.79 -16.32 13.77
N TYR A 29 4.92 -15.90 14.31
CA TYR A 29 5.00 -15.10 15.54
C TYR A 29 5.79 -13.82 15.31
N ILE A 30 5.30 -12.72 15.86
CA ILE A 30 5.93 -11.41 15.78
C ILE A 30 6.39 -11.04 17.18
N ASN A 31 7.71 -10.88 17.34
CA ASN A 31 8.32 -10.48 18.60
C ASN A 31 8.29 -8.96 18.80
N GLY A 32 8.23 -8.19 17.71
CA GLY A 32 8.13 -6.75 17.74
C GLY A 32 8.20 -6.13 16.34
N SER A 33 8.06 -4.81 16.29
CA SER A 33 8.26 -3.98 15.10
C SER A 33 9.27 -2.88 15.40
N VAL A 34 9.96 -2.41 14.36
CA VAL A 34 10.90 -1.29 14.43
C VAL A 34 10.44 -0.18 13.49
N ASN A 35 10.59 1.07 13.92
CA ASN A 35 10.38 2.22 13.04
C ASN A 35 11.69 2.54 12.34
N LEU A 36 11.65 2.64 11.01
CA LEU A 36 12.80 2.96 10.17
C LEU A 36 12.94 4.46 9.96
N THR A 37 14.12 4.89 9.51
CA THR A 37 14.40 6.28 9.18
C THR A 37 13.66 6.71 7.91
N GLN A 38 13.49 8.02 7.73
CA GLN A 38 12.85 8.59 6.53
C GLN A 38 13.85 8.84 5.39
N ASP A 39 15.14 8.62 5.63
CA ASP A 39 16.17 8.74 4.60
C ASP A 39 16.13 7.52 3.69
N GLU A 40 15.84 7.74 2.41
CA GLU A 40 15.72 6.67 1.41
C GLU A 40 17.04 5.90 1.21
N THR A 41 18.18 6.54 1.45
CA THR A 41 19.51 5.91 1.30
C THR A 41 19.75 4.88 2.38
N GLU A 42 19.44 5.24 3.63
CA GLU A 42 19.52 4.33 4.76
C GLU A 42 18.48 3.22 4.65
N LEU A 43 17.29 3.55 4.15
CA LEU A 43 16.22 2.59 3.94
C LEU A 43 16.59 1.55 2.87
N ALA A 44 17.25 1.97 1.78
CA ALA A 44 17.75 1.07 0.75
C ALA A 44 18.84 0.13 1.28
N ALA A 45 19.75 0.65 2.11
CA ALA A 45 20.74 -0.17 2.80
C ALA A 45 20.07 -1.17 3.75
N TRP A 46 19.05 -0.73 4.50
CA TRP A 46 18.32 -1.60 5.41
C TRP A 46 17.58 -2.73 4.69
N LEU A 47 16.93 -2.41 3.56
CA LEU A 47 16.20 -3.36 2.71
C LEU A 47 17.12 -4.44 2.13
N TYR A 48 18.33 -4.06 1.73
CA TYR A 48 19.35 -5.01 1.27
C TYR A 48 19.71 -6.04 2.35
N HIS A 49 19.77 -5.62 3.61
CA HIS A 49 20.19 -6.47 4.72
C HIS A 49 19.04 -7.25 5.40
N ASN A 50 17.83 -6.68 5.50
CA ASN A 50 16.76 -7.18 6.38
C ASN A 50 15.50 -7.63 5.63
N SER A 51 15.54 -7.63 4.29
CA SER A 51 14.43 -7.99 3.40
C SER A 51 13.28 -6.97 3.39
N ALA A 52 12.06 -7.42 3.07
CA ALA A 52 10.93 -6.55 2.74
C ALA A 52 10.55 -5.58 3.88
N ILE A 53 10.14 -4.37 3.50
CA ILE A 53 9.68 -3.30 4.39
C ILE A 53 8.22 -2.95 4.11
N SER A 54 7.52 -2.50 5.15
CA SER A 54 6.18 -1.90 5.01
C SER A 54 6.33 -0.38 4.86
N VAL A 55 5.71 0.20 3.82
CA VAL A 55 5.79 1.65 3.53
C VAL A 55 4.39 2.19 3.20
N GLY A 56 4.04 3.33 3.78
CA GLY A 56 2.86 4.10 3.40
C GLY A 56 3.19 5.10 2.29
N MET A 57 2.38 5.16 1.24
CA MET A 57 2.56 6.09 0.11
C MET A 57 1.23 6.68 -0.38
N ASN A 58 1.29 7.80 -1.10
CA ASN A 58 0.11 8.39 -1.72
C ASN A 58 -0.35 7.53 -2.92
N ALA A 59 -1.56 6.97 -2.82
CA ALA A 59 -2.13 6.04 -3.78
C ALA A 59 -2.95 6.70 -4.92
N MET A 60 -3.02 8.03 -5.00
CA MET A 60 -3.86 8.75 -5.98
C MET A 60 -3.60 8.31 -7.44
N LEU A 61 -2.33 8.08 -7.78
CA LEU A 61 -1.96 7.70 -9.15
C LEU A 61 -1.97 6.18 -9.40
N LEU A 62 -2.09 5.36 -8.35
CA LEU A 62 -2.06 3.89 -8.49
C LEU A 62 -3.32 3.33 -9.14
N GLN A 63 -4.45 4.02 -9.06
CA GLN A 63 -5.74 3.57 -9.59
C GLN A 63 -5.76 3.43 -11.12
N VAL A 64 -5.00 4.25 -11.84
CA VAL A 64 -5.03 4.36 -13.31
C VAL A 64 -3.71 3.92 -13.96
N LYS A 65 -2.78 3.41 -13.16
CA LYS A 65 -1.42 3.13 -13.60
C LYS A 65 -1.28 1.68 -14.10
N SER A 66 -1.14 1.53 -15.42
CA SER A 66 -0.97 0.20 -16.06
C SER A 66 0.47 -0.16 -16.45
N SER A 67 1.48 0.62 -16.06
CA SER A 67 2.85 0.50 -16.58
C SER A 67 3.93 0.57 -15.49
N ASN A 68 5.12 0.07 -15.84
CA ASN A 68 6.23 -0.28 -14.95
C ASN A 68 6.89 0.89 -14.19
N TYR A 69 6.60 2.14 -14.59
CA TYR A 69 7.16 3.34 -13.96
C TYR A 69 6.05 4.33 -13.71
N ILE A 70 5.70 4.60 -12.45
CA ILE A 70 4.79 5.72 -12.10
C ILE A 70 5.39 6.98 -12.74
N LEU A 71 4.66 7.57 -13.70
CA LEU A 71 5.23 8.51 -14.66
C LEU A 71 5.67 9.79 -13.95
N VAL A 72 6.97 9.91 -13.70
CA VAL A 72 7.70 11.19 -13.51
C VAL A 72 7.50 12.12 -14.74
N PHE A 73 7.00 11.57 -15.85
CA PHE A 73 6.80 12.23 -17.15
C PHE A 73 5.65 13.27 -17.19
N PHE A 74 4.76 13.32 -16.19
CA PHE A 74 3.70 14.34 -16.15
C PHE A 74 4.16 15.70 -15.61
N ILE A 75 5.42 15.83 -15.16
CA ILE A 75 5.93 17.05 -14.52
C ILE A 75 6.65 17.97 -15.54
N TYR A 76 7.00 17.49 -16.75
CA TYR A 76 7.89 18.22 -17.67
C TYR A 76 7.33 18.61 -19.05
N THR A 77 6.04 18.43 -19.35
CA THR A 77 5.48 18.85 -20.66
C THR A 77 4.34 19.86 -20.49
N PRO A 78 4.61 21.18 -20.48
CA PRO A 78 3.58 22.18 -20.21
C PRO A 78 2.70 22.58 -21.40
N TYR A 79 2.75 21.92 -22.56
CA TYR A 79 2.02 22.42 -23.76
C TYR A 79 1.50 21.34 -24.72
N PHE A 80 0.68 20.40 -24.25
CA PHE A 80 -0.26 19.72 -25.14
C PHE A 80 -1.61 19.49 -24.43
N LEU A 81 -2.37 20.59 -24.32
CA LEU A 81 -3.82 20.66 -24.61
C LEU A 81 -4.68 19.54 -23.98
N LEU A 82 -5.36 19.75 -22.85
CA LEU A 82 -6.49 20.67 -22.68
C LEU A 82 -7.64 20.44 -23.68
N TYR A 83 -8.08 19.21 -23.97
CA TYR A 83 -9.42 18.94 -24.54
C TYR A 83 -9.88 17.49 -24.25
N CYS A 84 -10.55 17.23 -23.11
CA CYS A 84 -11.73 16.32 -23.11
C CYS A 84 -12.49 16.11 -21.78
N SER A 85 -12.02 16.51 -20.59
CA SER A 85 -12.81 16.21 -19.37
C SER A 85 -12.83 17.25 -18.25
N PHE A 86 -12.49 18.50 -18.54
CA PHE A 86 -12.59 19.59 -17.56
C PHE A 86 -14.04 20.12 -17.37
N LYS A 87 -15.10 19.36 -17.69
CA LYS A 87 -16.49 19.86 -17.55
C LYS A 87 -17.49 18.93 -16.84
N HIS A 88 -17.05 17.85 -16.24
CA HIS A 88 -17.88 17.01 -15.37
C HIS A 88 -16.90 16.19 -14.52
N ILE A 89 -16.56 16.56 -13.29
CA ILE A 89 -17.40 16.35 -12.11
C ILE A 89 -16.72 17.15 -11.00
N ILE A 90 -17.12 18.40 -10.82
CA ILE A 90 -17.03 19.08 -9.53
C ILE A 90 -18.28 18.65 -8.76
N HIS A 91 -18.26 17.46 -8.18
CA HIS A 91 -19.23 17.05 -7.15
C HIS A 91 -18.75 15.75 -6.50
N GLN A 92 -18.65 15.70 -5.17
CA GLN A 92 -18.23 14.54 -4.38
C GLN A 92 -16.71 14.42 -4.17
N GLN A 93 -16.13 15.48 -3.60
CA GLN A 93 -14.90 15.36 -2.85
C GLN A 93 -15.25 15.18 -1.36
N ILE A 94 -14.66 14.11 -0.80
CA ILE A 94 -13.91 14.16 0.46
C ILE A 94 -14.74 13.96 1.76
N TRP A 95 -14.56 12.75 2.33
CA TRP A 95 -14.95 12.23 3.65
C TRP A 95 -16.43 11.85 3.90
N LYS A 96 -16.73 10.58 3.61
CA LYS A 96 -17.48 9.71 4.52
C LYS A 96 -16.77 8.36 4.63
#